data_AF-A0A2T7UCG9-F1
#
_entry.id   AF-A0A2T7UCG9-F1
#
_cell.length_a   1.000
_cell.length_b   1.000
_cell.length_c   1.000
_cell.angle_alpha   90.00
_cell.angle_beta   90.00
_cell.angle_gamma   90.00
#
_symmetry.space_group_name_H-M   'P 1'
#
loop_
_entity.id
_entity.type
_entity.pdbx_description
1 polymer ?
#
loop_
_entity_poly.entity_id
_entity_poly.type
_entity_poly.pdbx_seq_one_letter_code
_entity_poly.pdbx_strand_id
1 'polypeptide(L)'
;MTYTTDNKDLTGAQCELKNDEGTWTAVTPATVMVRRSNKDLMVKCTKSGLSDARANVVSKTKGNMFGNIIFGGGIGAIIDHNNGSAYEYPSVLKLIMGQDSNIKEGSQ
;
A
#
# COMPACT_ATOMS: atom_id res chain seq x y z
N MET A 1 -8.99 -1.31 7.16
CA MET A 1 -10.21 -1.89 7.77
C MET A 1 -10.26 -3.37 7.45
N THR A 2 -10.90 -4.17 8.29
CA THR A 2 -11.02 -5.63 8.12
C THR A 2 -12.46 -6.06 8.15
N TYR A 3 -12.78 -7.11 7.40
CA TYR A 3 -14.11 -7.68 7.26
C TYR A 3 -14.07 -9.19 7.42
N THR A 4 -15.16 -9.76 7.90
CA THR A 4 -15.39 -11.22 7.85
C THR A 4 -15.71 -11.66 6.41
N THR A 5 -15.73 -12.98 6.16
CA THR A 5 -16.05 -13.55 4.84
C THR A 5 -17.50 -13.27 4.39
N ASP A 6 -18.41 -12.99 5.32
CA ASP A 6 -19.77 -12.50 5.07
C ASP A 6 -19.85 -10.96 4.98
N ASN A 7 -18.70 -10.30 4.79
CA ASN A 7 -18.57 -8.87 4.54
C ASN A 7 -19.07 -7.95 5.69
N LYS A 8 -19.05 -8.45 6.93
CA LYS A 8 -19.33 -7.64 8.13
C LYS A 8 -18.06 -6.99 8.65
N ASP A 9 -18.19 -5.78 9.19
CA ASP A 9 -17.07 -5.09 9.84
C ASP A 9 -16.47 -5.93 10.96
N LEU A 10 -15.15 -6.07 10.93
CA LEU A 10 -14.38 -6.78 11.94
C LEU A 10 -13.40 -5.82 12.60
N THR A 11 -13.52 -5.69 13.93
CA THR A 11 -12.62 -4.88 14.76
C THR A 11 -11.64 -5.74 15.56
N GLY A 12 -10.55 -5.13 15.98
CA GLY A 12 -9.53 -5.75 16.80
C GLY A 12 -8.71 -6.82 16.07
N ALA A 13 -8.58 -6.77 14.74
CA ALA A 13 -7.64 -7.61 14.02
C ALA A 13 -6.25 -6.98 14.10
N GLN A 14 -5.23 -7.79 14.40
CA GLN A 14 -3.85 -7.33 14.52
C GLN A 14 -3.19 -7.42 13.15
N CYS A 15 -2.81 -6.26 12.61
CA CYS A 15 -2.25 -6.13 11.28
C CYS A 15 -0.78 -5.70 11.34
N GLU A 16 0.05 -6.37 10.56
CA GLU A 16 1.42 -5.99 10.25
C GLU A 16 1.47 -5.47 8.81
N LEU A 17 2.07 -4.30 8.61
CA LEU A 17 2.33 -3.69 7.31
C LEU A 17 3.85 -3.63 7.13
N LYS A 18 4.36 -4.08 5.99
CA LYS A 18 5.80 -4.19 5.75
C LYS A 18 6.18 -3.84 4.32
N ASN A 19 7.21 -3.02 4.19
CA ASN A 19 7.96 -2.85 2.95
C ASN A 19 9.47 -2.85 3.30
N ASP A 20 10.31 -2.42 2.39
CA ASP A 20 11.76 -2.26 2.57
C ASP A 20 12.16 -1.04 3.43
N GLU A 21 11.27 -0.09 3.65
CA GLU A 21 11.48 1.09 4.51
C GLU A 21 11.13 0.85 5.98
N GLY A 22 10.44 -0.26 6.28
CA GLY A 22 10.12 -0.62 7.66
C GLY A 22 8.98 -1.62 7.83
N THR A 23 8.61 -1.80 9.09
CA THR A 23 7.48 -2.61 9.51
C THR A 23 6.67 -1.84 10.55
N TRP A 24 5.35 -1.85 10.38
CA TRP A 24 4.40 -1.15 11.23
C TRP A 24 3.31 -2.10 11.67
N THR A 25 2.84 -1.95 12.90
CA THR A 25 1.78 -2.78 13.46
C THR A 25 0.61 -1.91 13.90
N ALA A 26 -0.61 -2.40 13.70
CA ALA A 26 -1.82 -1.72 14.15
C ALA A 26 -2.96 -2.70 14.46
N VAL A 27 -3.97 -2.20 15.16
CA VAL A 27 -5.17 -2.96 15.50
C VAL A 27 -6.38 -2.30 14.83
N THR A 28 -7.14 -3.05 14.03
CA THR A 28 -8.19 -2.47 13.19
C THR A 28 -9.45 -2.05 13.97
N PRO A 29 -10.19 -1.03 13.52
CA PRO A 29 -9.81 -0.04 12.51
C PRO A 29 -8.73 0.92 13.07
N ALA A 30 -7.71 1.20 12.27
CA ALA A 30 -6.63 2.13 12.63
C ALA A 30 -6.09 2.84 11.40
N THR A 31 -5.50 4.00 11.63
CA THR A 31 -4.72 4.76 10.66
C THR A 31 -3.24 4.63 11.02
N VAL A 32 -2.42 4.25 10.04
CA VAL A 32 -0.98 4.03 10.22
C VAL A 32 -0.21 4.93 9.27
N MET A 33 0.76 5.67 9.80
CA MET A 33 1.71 6.43 8.97
C MET A 33 2.82 5.50 8.50
N VAL A 34 2.72 5.07 7.25
CA VAL A 34 3.68 4.18 6.59
C VAL A 34 4.64 5.01 5.72
N ARG A 35 5.93 4.67 5.73
CA ARG A 35 6.89 5.26 4.79
C ARG A 35 6.66 4.68 3.40
N ARG A 36 6.54 5.56 2.41
CA ARG A 36 6.36 5.19 1.00
C ARG A 36 7.64 4.56 0.47
N SER A 37 7.48 3.61 -0.44
CA SER A 37 8.58 2.93 -1.12
C SER A 37 8.21 2.62 -2.56
N ASN A 38 9.22 2.38 -3.41
CA ASN A 38 9.04 1.81 -4.74
C ASN A 38 8.71 0.30 -4.73
N LYS A 39 8.69 -0.34 -3.55
CA LYS A 39 8.26 -1.73 -3.35
C LYS A 39 6.83 -1.81 -2.85
N ASP A 40 6.18 -2.93 -3.13
CA ASP A 40 4.84 -3.20 -2.64
C ASP A 40 4.81 -3.29 -1.11
N LEU A 41 3.70 -2.82 -0.53
CA LEU A 41 3.44 -2.92 0.89
C LEU A 41 2.68 -4.22 1.17
N MET A 42 3.34 -5.16 1.84
CA MET A 42 2.72 -6.38 2.31
C MET A 42 1.94 -6.10 3.59
N VAL A 43 0.68 -6.51 3.64
CA VAL A 43 -0.17 -6.41 4.83
C VAL A 43 -0.65 -7.79 5.23
N LYS A 44 -0.48 -8.14 6.50
CA LYS A 44 -0.98 -9.38 7.09
C LYS A 44 -1.84 -9.04 8.30
N CYS A 45 -3.10 -9.42 8.30
CA CYS A 45 -4.00 -9.24 9.44
C CYS A 45 -4.40 -10.59 10.05
N THR A 46 -4.41 -10.66 11.37
CA THR A 46 -4.70 -11.87 12.15
C THR A 46 -5.78 -11.58 13.19
N LYS A 47 -6.62 -12.58 13.48
CA LYS A 47 -7.64 -12.50 14.53
C LYS A 47 -7.89 -13.91 15.06
N SER A 48 -7.92 -14.07 16.38
CA SER A 48 -8.22 -15.38 17.00
C SER A 48 -9.54 -15.94 16.46
N GLY A 49 -9.51 -17.21 16.02
CA GLY A 49 -10.67 -17.91 15.48
C GLY A 49 -11.00 -17.62 14.01
N LEU A 50 -10.20 -16.80 13.32
CA LEU A 50 -10.36 -16.52 11.89
C LEU A 50 -9.05 -16.79 11.15
N SER A 51 -9.14 -17.24 9.91
CA SER A 51 -7.98 -17.38 9.02
C SER A 51 -7.38 -16.01 8.70
N ASP A 52 -6.05 -15.95 8.59
CA ASP A 52 -5.31 -14.72 8.27
C ASP A 52 -5.79 -14.07 6.97
N ALA A 53 -5.82 -12.74 6.93
CA ALA A 53 -5.91 -11.99 5.68
C ALA A 53 -4.52 -11.56 5.23
N ARG A 54 -4.23 -11.64 3.93
CA ARG A 54 -3.03 -11.05 3.34
C ARG A 54 -3.38 -10.12 2.20
N ALA A 55 -2.65 -9.02 2.08
CA ALA A 55 -2.76 -8.12 0.95
C ALA A 55 -1.37 -7.75 0.46
N ASN A 56 -1.15 -7.82 -0.85
CA ASN A 56 -0.03 -7.17 -1.50
C ASN A 56 -0.54 -5.85 -2.10
N VAL A 57 -0.14 -4.74 -1.50
CA VAL A 57 -0.58 -3.40 -1.88
C VAL A 57 0.46 -2.82 -2.83
N VAL A 58 0.07 -2.67 -4.09
CA VAL A 58 0.99 -2.29 -5.17
C VAL A 58 1.45 -0.85 -5.00
N SER A 59 2.77 -0.63 -5.03
CA SER A 59 3.34 0.71 -5.08
C SER A 59 3.17 1.30 -6.48
N LYS A 60 2.54 2.47 -6.57
CA LYS A 60 2.32 3.15 -7.85
C LYS A 60 3.16 4.41 -7.93
N THR A 61 3.83 4.60 -9.07
CA THR A 61 4.46 5.88 -9.42
C THR A 61 3.38 6.91 -9.75
N LYS A 62 3.44 8.10 -9.16
CA LYS A 62 2.60 9.23 -9.53
C LYS A 62 2.77 9.55 -11.01
N GLY A 63 1.67 9.59 -11.76
CA GLY A 63 1.66 9.84 -13.20
C GLY A 63 2.20 11.22 -13.62
N ASN A 64 2.37 12.15 -12.67
CA ASN A 64 2.93 13.48 -12.92
C ASN A 64 4.46 13.53 -12.94
N MET A 65 5.15 12.41 -12.72
CA MET A 65 6.61 12.33 -12.86
C MET A 65 7.09 12.57 -14.32
N PHE A 66 6.20 12.45 -15.31
CA PHE A 66 6.48 12.72 -16.72
C PHE A 66 5.92 14.07 -17.24
N GLY A 67 5.29 14.88 -16.39
CA GLY A 67 4.56 16.08 -16.79
C GLY A 67 5.40 17.36 -16.85
N ASN A 68 6.26 17.47 -17.87
CA ASN A 68 6.86 18.67 -18.50
C ASN A 68 8.25 18.37 -19.09
N ILE A 69 8.38 17.29 -19.87
CA ILE A 69 9.58 17.12 -20.70
C ILE A 69 9.43 18.03 -21.92
N ILE A 70 9.94 19.26 -21.81
CA ILE A 70 10.41 19.97 -23.00
C ILE A 70 11.62 19.17 -23.47
N PHE A 71 11.43 18.36 -24.51
CA PHE A 71 12.49 17.72 -25.28
C PHE A 71 13.30 18.82 -25.99
N GLY A 72 14.06 19.61 -25.24
CA GLY A 72 15.01 20.61 -25.74
C GLY A 72 16.37 19.95 -25.93
N GLY A 73 16.81 19.83 -27.18
CA GLY A 73 17.99 19.07 -27.57
C GLY A 73 19.31 19.50 -26.91
N GLY A 74 20.20 18.53 -26.73
CA GLY A 74 21.61 18.74 -26.38
C GLY A 74 21.91 18.71 -24.88
N ILE A 75 22.62 17.66 -24.44
CA ILE A 75 23.31 17.54 -23.15
C ILE A 75 22.42 17.69 -21.89
N GLY A 76 22.11 16.57 -21.25
CA GLY A 76 21.90 16.53 -19.80
C GLY A 76 20.45 16.50 -19.31
N ALA A 77 19.70 15.46 -19.67
CA ALA A 77 18.52 15.08 -18.88
C ALA A 77 18.99 14.29 -17.65
N ILE A 78 19.32 14.99 -16.56
CA ILE A 78 19.48 14.33 -15.25
C ILE A 78 18.07 14.15 -14.71
N ILE A 79 17.56 12.94 -14.90
CA ILE A 79 16.30 12.52 -14.31
C ILE A 79 16.55 12.41 -12.82
N ASP A 80 15.97 13.32 -12.04
CA ASP A 80 15.95 13.19 -10.59
C ASP A 80 15.04 12.01 -10.22
N HIS A 81 15.64 10.82 -10.20
CA HIS A 81 15.02 9.57 -9.79
C HIS A 81 15.03 9.40 -8.26
N ASN A 82 15.44 10.40 -7.48
CA ASN A 82 16.05 10.14 -6.18
C ASN A 82 15.26 10.60 -4.95
N ASN A 83 13.93 10.65 -4.99
CA ASN A 83 13.18 10.91 -3.76
C ASN A 83 11.89 10.09 -3.75
N GLY A 84 11.70 9.23 -2.74
CA GLY A 84 10.56 8.33 -2.57
C GLY A 84 9.16 8.99 -2.53
N SER A 85 9.07 10.29 -2.79
CA SER A 85 7.86 11.08 -3.01
C SER A 85 7.12 10.77 -4.31
N ALA A 86 7.75 10.06 -5.25
CA ALA A 86 7.12 9.61 -6.50
C ALA A 86 6.16 8.41 -6.31
N TYR A 87 6.14 7.76 -5.15
CA TYR A 87 5.36 6.53 -4.94
C TYR A 87 4.21 6.73 -3.95
N GLU A 88 3.08 6.08 -4.21
CA GLU A 88 1.90 6.08 -3.32
C GLU A 88 1.28 4.70 -3.17
N TYR A 89 0.71 4.49 -1.98
CA TYR A 89 -0.19 3.39 -1.68
C TYR A 89 -1.62 3.94 -1.55
N PRO A 90 -2.67 3.13 -1.81
CA PRO A 90 -4.05 3.50 -1.54
C PRO A 90 -4.24 3.96 -0.09
N SER A 91 -4.99 5.04 0.11
CA SER A 91 -5.26 5.62 1.43
C SER A 91 -6.17 4.75 2.31
N VAL A 92 -6.96 3.85 1.70
CA VAL A 92 -7.86 2.95 2.38
C VAL A 92 -7.62 1.53 1.92
N LEU A 93 -7.27 0.65 2.87
CA LEU A 93 -7.14 -0.79 2.64
C LEU A 93 -8.33 -1.51 3.26
N LYS A 94 -9.01 -2.33 2.46
CA LYS A 94 -10.08 -3.22 2.91
C LYS A 94 -9.59 -4.65 2.76
N LEU A 95 -9.51 -5.38 3.86
CA LEU A 95 -9.08 -6.78 3.88
C LEU A 95 -10.23 -7.66 4.36
N ILE A 96 -10.44 -8.79 3.67
CA ILE A 96 -11.39 -9.82 4.08
C ILE A 96 -10.58 -10.95 4.74
N MET A 97 -10.95 -11.34 5.96
CA MET A 97 -10.29 -12.44 6.68
C MET A 97 -10.37 -13.74 5.89
N GLY A 98 -9.27 -14.49 5.86
CA GLY A 98 -9.14 -15.72 5.08
C GLY A 98 -8.92 -15.54 3.59
N GLN A 99 -8.65 -14.31 3.12
CA GLN A 99 -8.34 -14.03 1.71
C GLN A 99 -6.96 -13.42 1.53
N ASP A 100 -6.33 -13.81 0.42
CA ASP A 100 -5.13 -13.18 -0.12
C ASP A 100 -5.54 -12.25 -1.27
N SER A 101 -5.13 -10.99 -1.22
CA SER A 101 -5.57 -9.95 -2.15
C SER A 101 -4.40 -9.18 -2.75
N ASN A 102 -4.58 -8.66 -3.97
CA ASN A 102 -3.65 -7.73 -4.60
C ASN A 102 -4.38 -6.40 -4.81
N ILE A 103 -4.01 -5.38 -4.03
CA ILE A 103 -4.70 -4.09 -4.00
C ILE A 103 -3.92 -3.10 -4.85
N LYS A 104 -4.58 -2.51 -5.85
CA LYS A 104 -4.00 -1.50 -6.75
C LYS A 104 -4.74 -0.18 -6.59
N GLU A 105 -4.02 0.93 -6.68
CA GLU A 105 -4.65 2.25 -6.64
C GLU A 105 -5.51 2.46 -7.90
N GLY A 106 -6.83 2.54 -7.72
CA GLY A 106 -7.82 2.67 -8.79
C GLY A 106 -8.71 1.45 -9.04
N SER A 107 -8.57 0.35 -8.28
CA SER A 107 -9.59 -0.69 -8.26
C SER A 107 -10.72 -0.30 -7.31
N GLN A 108 -11.71 0.42 -7.82
CA GLN A 108 -13.07 0.42 -7.27
C GLN A 108 -13.79 -0.87 -7.68
#